data_AF-A0A6P2S7C9-F1
#
_entry.id   AF-A0A6P2S7C9-F1
#
_cell.length_a   1.000
_cell.length_b   1.000
_cell.length_c   1.000
_cell.angle_alpha   90.00
_cell.angle_beta   90.00
_cell.angle_gamma   90.00
#
_symmetry.space_group_name_H-M   'P 1'
#
loop_
_entity.id
_entity.type
_entity.pdbx_description
1 polymer ?
#
loop_
_entity_poly.entity_id
_entity_poly.type
_entity_poly.pdbx_seq_one_letter_code
_entity_poly.pdbx_strand_id
1 'polypeptide(L)'
;MSAGSRRYDDRHKGLMFLLVLLGSVGTWFWAAQRLYTLPHDQLAKALYYAALSTPHTPLLWVPTTLVFIYGMIVFAVLAVYFRSGFEGADFAIFLRGATMASPAQLRDMTRNWFSPQLILGGIPVPIKIESQHYSFTGSTGSGKSQAIAEYIESALARGKPRWYRPWAKPERIVCVDPNGAFMEKFYLPGDIIINPFDERSRSWGIYNEIRVPFDVELFAVSVIPKSPSTEQEVWNAMARTITAEVMLKLWRLNRGTTDHLVYWLTMAPNEQLQEMLADTAAAGMFHGAEETLGSVRTVLTRYITPHKFLAAIETAQKEFSFRDWLDNGTGNVWITWREDQLSALKPLISCQFDVLCAAALSAPANRKRPATHLVADELDSLEKLNYVVQAGTKGRKHKLYIAAGFQSYAQLDDTNGKQAALTLRNSFRNTLSFGIADMDTYTAGEISKGLGEHEVIRKRETGGKSPTTTYDKEREPLVMPSQIHNLPDLTGYVKLSGRHPIARVTLQYKDRPKVIEPIVMAKNVWTTAPDFDSVSTLNFARDE
;
A
#
# COMPACT_ATOMS: atom_id res chain seq x y z
N MET A 1 12.98 14.76 44.68
CA MET A 1 13.11 15.04 43.23
C MET A 1 14.41 14.43 42.76
N SER A 2 14.35 13.20 42.23
CA SER A 2 15.51 12.52 41.64
C SER A 2 16.01 13.35 40.47
N ALA A 3 17.32 13.56 40.36
CA ALA A 3 17.94 14.22 39.22
C ALA A 3 17.73 13.34 37.98
N GLY A 4 16.58 13.55 37.32
CA GLY A 4 16.13 12.76 36.19
C GLY A 4 17.20 12.71 35.11
N SER A 5 17.55 11.51 34.67
CA SER A 5 18.24 11.31 33.41
C SER A 5 17.53 12.14 32.34
N ARG A 6 18.23 13.09 31.72
CA ARG A 6 17.67 13.88 30.62
C ARG A 6 17.16 12.92 29.56
N ARG A 7 15.95 13.16 29.02
CA ARG A 7 15.44 12.32 27.94
C ARG A 7 16.43 12.22 26.80
N TYR A 8 16.42 11.11 26.06
CA TYR A 8 17.21 11.01 24.82
C TYR A 8 16.95 12.23 23.91
N ASP A 9 15.69 12.63 23.81
CA ASP A 9 15.22 13.82 23.09
C ASP A 9 15.61 15.16 23.77
N ASP A 10 15.97 15.16 25.06
CA ASP A 10 16.29 16.36 25.84
C ASP A 10 17.78 16.69 25.91
N ARG A 11 18.66 15.82 25.37
CA ARG A 11 20.13 15.99 25.44
C ARG A 11 20.60 17.35 24.93
N HIS A 12 19.95 17.85 23.88
CA HIS A 12 20.30 19.13 23.26
C HIS A 12 19.53 20.32 23.83
N LYS A 13 18.43 20.11 24.56
CA LYS A 13 17.56 21.21 25.05
C LYS A 13 18.30 22.14 26.01
N GLY A 14 19.12 21.59 26.91
CA GLY A 14 19.91 22.42 27.84
C GLY A 14 20.90 23.35 27.11
N LEU A 15 21.60 22.82 26.10
CA LEU A 15 22.52 23.62 25.29
C LEU A 15 21.77 24.66 24.45
N MET A 16 20.66 24.28 23.81
CA MET A 16 19.85 25.21 23.02
C MET A 16 19.30 26.36 23.89
N PHE A 17 18.80 26.06 25.08
CA PHE A 17 18.32 27.09 26.00
C PHE A 17 19.45 28.01 26.49
N LEU A 18 20.63 27.46 26.79
CA LEU A 18 21.81 28.25 27.11
C LEU A 18 22.17 29.22 25.97
N LEU A 19 22.10 28.78 24.71
CA LEU A 19 22.37 29.63 23.56
C LEU A 19 21.36 30.78 23.43
N VAL A 20 20.08 30.54 23.74
CA VAL A 20 19.06 31.60 23.79
C VAL A 20 19.40 32.64 24.87
N LEU A 21 19.81 32.19 26.06
CA LEU A 21 20.23 33.09 27.14
C LEU A 21 21.48 33.89 26.76
N LEU A 22 22.51 33.23 26.22
CA LEU A 22 23.74 33.89 25.79
C LEU A 22 23.48 34.92 24.68
N GLY A 23 22.62 34.61 23.71
CA GLY A 23 22.21 35.56 22.67
C GLY A 23 21.48 36.78 23.23
N SER A 24 20.63 36.57 24.24
CA SER A 24 19.88 37.64 24.91
C SER A 24 20.81 38.55 25.72
N VAL A 25 21.71 37.97 26.51
CA VAL A 25 22.73 38.70 27.29
C VAL A 25 23.69 39.45 26.37
N GLY A 26 24.14 38.81 25.27
CA GLY A 26 24.99 39.46 24.27
C GLY A 26 24.33 40.65 23.59
N THR A 27 23.03 40.55 23.28
CA THR A 27 22.24 41.66 22.71
C THR A 27 22.09 42.81 23.70
N TRP A 28 21.87 42.50 24.98
CA TRP A 28 21.82 43.51 26.04
C TRP A 28 23.15 44.23 26.19
N PHE A 29 24.26 43.49 26.17
CA PHE A 29 25.60 44.07 26.25
C PHE A 29 25.93 44.96 25.03
N TRP A 30 25.55 44.53 23.84
CA TRP A 30 25.67 45.33 22.61
C TRP A 30 24.86 46.62 22.69
N ALA A 31 23.62 46.56 23.17
CA ALA A 31 22.78 47.74 23.38
C ALA A 31 23.40 48.69 24.42
N ALA A 32 23.92 48.17 25.53
CA ALA A 32 24.60 48.95 26.55
C ALA A 32 25.86 49.66 26.03
N GLN A 33 26.66 49.01 25.17
CA GLN A 33 27.82 49.63 24.52
C GLN A 33 27.44 50.72 23.51
N ARG A 34 26.27 50.63 22.87
CA ARG A 34 25.77 51.64 21.93
C ARG A 34 25.20 52.87 22.65
N LEU A 35 24.61 52.68 23.82
CA LEU A 35 23.91 53.73 24.58
C LEU A 35 24.82 54.42 25.61
N TYR A 36 25.79 53.70 26.16
CA TYR A 36 26.66 54.18 27.23
C TYR A 36 28.13 54.02 26.87
N THR A 37 28.96 54.97 27.28
CA THR A 37 30.41 54.83 27.27
C THR A 37 30.82 53.95 28.46
N LEU A 38 31.20 52.70 28.20
CA LEU A 38 31.64 51.76 29.23
C LEU A 38 33.16 51.91 29.46
N PRO A 39 33.63 52.46 30.60
CA PRO A 39 35.06 52.60 30.88
C PRO A 39 35.70 51.24 31.13
N HIS A 40 36.85 50.96 30.52
CA HIS A 40 37.53 49.67 30.65
C HIS A 40 38.02 49.37 32.08
N ASP A 41 38.32 50.41 32.86
CA ASP A 41 38.78 50.35 34.25
C ASP A 41 37.65 50.10 35.27
N GLN A 42 36.39 50.40 34.91
CA GLN A 42 35.22 50.26 35.80
C GLN A 42 34.04 49.50 35.17
N LEU A 43 34.32 48.61 34.23
CA LEU A 43 33.33 47.91 33.43
C LEU A 43 32.22 47.25 34.26
N ALA A 44 32.56 46.60 35.38
CA ALA A 44 31.58 45.95 36.26
C ALA A 44 30.59 46.94 36.89
N LYS A 45 31.06 48.11 37.34
CA LYS A 45 30.19 49.17 37.88
C LYS A 45 29.32 49.78 36.78
N ALA A 46 29.90 50.00 35.60
CA ALA A 46 29.16 50.54 34.45
C ALA A 46 28.03 49.60 33.99
N LEU A 47 28.29 48.29 33.94
CA LEU A 47 27.26 47.28 33.65
C LEU A 47 26.19 47.18 34.74
N TYR A 48 26.56 47.33 36.02
CA TYR A 48 25.60 47.36 37.12
C TYR A 48 24.62 48.53 37.01
N TYR A 49 25.11 49.74 36.71
CA TYR A 49 24.25 50.90 36.48
C TYR A 49 23.43 50.78 35.18
N ALA A 50 24.00 50.18 34.12
CA ALA A 50 23.25 49.85 32.91
C ALA A 50 22.10 48.87 33.22
N ALA A 51 22.32 47.89 34.11
CA ALA A 51 21.28 46.94 34.53
C ALA A 51 20.17 47.63 35.33
N LEU A 52 20.53 48.50 36.28
CA LEU A 52 19.55 49.29 37.05
C LEU A 52 18.70 50.23 36.18
N SER A 53 19.29 50.80 35.11
CA SER A 53 18.57 51.66 34.16
C SER A 53 17.75 50.88 33.12
N THR A 54 17.95 49.56 33.01
CA THR A 54 17.32 48.73 31.97
C THR A 54 15.78 48.84 31.96
N PRO A 55 15.04 48.81 33.10
CA PRO A 55 13.58 48.93 33.07
C PRO A 55 13.07 50.26 32.52
N HIS A 56 13.87 51.33 32.64
CA HIS A 56 13.48 52.70 32.27
C HIS A 56 13.98 53.13 30.89
N THR A 57 14.87 52.35 30.25
CA THR A 57 15.47 52.66 28.96
C THR A 57 15.05 51.64 27.90
N PRO A 58 14.03 51.94 27.06
CA PRO A 58 13.50 51.01 26.05
C PRO A 58 14.55 50.42 25.10
N LEU A 59 15.57 51.20 24.73
CA LEU A 59 16.62 50.77 23.81
C LEU A 59 17.52 49.65 24.38
N LEU A 60 17.50 49.41 25.70
CA LEU A 60 18.24 48.29 26.32
C LEU A 60 17.42 46.99 26.34
N TRP A 61 16.14 47.06 26.69
CA TRP A 61 15.34 45.86 26.89
C TRP A 61 14.58 45.42 25.64
N VAL A 62 14.12 46.34 24.77
CA VAL A 62 13.33 45.97 23.58
C VAL A 62 14.10 45.03 22.64
N PRO A 63 15.36 45.32 22.23
CA PRO A 63 16.11 44.41 21.36
C PRO A 63 16.40 43.06 22.03
N THR A 64 16.73 43.07 23.32
CA THR A 64 16.98 41.87 24.12
C THR A 64 15.74 40.99 24.23
N THR A 65 14.57 41.58 24.48
CA THR A 65 13.29 40.86 24.53
C THR A 65 12.94 40.27 23.16
N LEU A 66 13.14 41.00 22.06
CA LEU A 66 12.91 40.48 20.72
C LEU A 66 13.80 39.27 20.40
N VAL A 67 15.10 39.35 20.74
CA VAL A 67 16.05 38.23 20.56
C VAL A 67 15.69 37.05 21.45
N PHE A 68 15.26 37.29 22.70
CA PHE A 68 14.81 36.23 23.60
C PHE A 68 13.56 35.52 23.04
N ILE A 69 12.54 36.27 22.62
CA ILE A 69 11.31 35.72 22.02
C ILE A 69 11.64 34.92 20.77
N TYR A 70 12.45 35.47 19.87
CA TYR A 70 12.88 34.76 18.66
C TYR A 70 13.66 33.48 19.00
N GLY A 71 14.60 33.56 19.95
CA GLY A 71 15.36 32.41 20.43
C GLY A 71 14.47 31.33 21.05
N MET A 72 13.45 31.71 21.80
CA MET A 72 12.46 30.78 22.36
C MET A 72 11.59 30.12 21.28
N ILE A 73 11.23 30.85 20.23
CA ILE A 73 10.54 30.28 19.06
C ILE A 73 11.43 29.25 18.37
N VAL A 74 12.69 29.59 18.09
CA VAL A 74 13.68 28.67 17.48
C VAL A 74 13.89 27.44 18.38
N PHE A 75 14.02 27.65 19.69
CA PHE A 75 14.12 26.57 20.67
C PHE A 75 12.91 25.63 20.61
N ALA A 76 11.68 26.17 20.57
CA ALA A 76 10.46 25.37 20.49
C ALA A 76 10.40 24.56 19.18
N VAL A 77 10.75 25.18 18.05
CA VAL A 77 10.82 24.51 16.74
C VAL A 77 11.83 23.36 16.76
N LEU A 78 13.05 23.61 17.25
CA LEU A 78 14.08 22.57 17.35
C LEU A 78 13.70 21.48 18.35
N ALA A 79 13.06 21.83 19.46
CA ALA A 79 12.60 20.86 20.45
C ALA A 79 11.53 19.89 19.88
N VAL A 80 10.66 20.38 19.00
CA VAL A 80 9.71 19.54 18.25
C VAL A 80 10.43 18.74 17.16
N TYR A 81 11.36 19.37 16.43
CA TYR A 81 12.12 18.72 15.37
C TYR A 81 12.96 17.54 15.87
N PHE A 82 13.59 17.64 17.06
CA PHE A 82 14.41 16.58 17.63
C PHE A 82 13.65 15.58 18.49
N ARG A 83 12.32 15.70 18.61
CA ARG A 83 11.49 14.76 19.36
C ARG A 83 11.30 13.48 18.57
N SER A 84 12.05 12.42 18.89
CA SER A 84 12.03 11.15 18.16
C SER A 84 10.68 10.46 18.21
N GLY A 85 9.90 10.68 19.28
CA GLY A 85 8.62 9.99 19.50
C GLY A 85 8.77 8.62 20.16
N PHE A 86 10.00 8.25 20.56
CA PHE A 86 10.25 7.07 21.38
C PHE A 86 9.61 7.25 22.76
N GLU A 87 8.79 6.29 23.17
CA GLU A 87 8.00 6.33 24.40
C GLU A 87 8.58 5.45 25.52
N GLY A 88 9.57 4.62 25.21
CA GLY A 88 10.29 3.85 26.22
C GLY A 88 11.09 4.75 27.16
N ALA A 89 11.51 4.21 28.30
CA ALA A 89 12.32 4.98 29.22
C ALA A 89 13.70 5.31 28.62
N ASP A 90 14.36 6.33 29.16
CA ASP A 90 15.55 6.87 28.53
C ASP A 90 16.78 5.95 28.64
N PHE A 91 17.67 6.14 27.67
CA PHE A 91 18.95 5.45 27.63
C PHE A 91 20.11 6.43 27.49
N ALA A 92 21.29 6.02 27.99
CA ALA A 92 22.53 6.78 27.95
C ALA A 92 23.27 6.60 26.62
N ILE A 93 23.31 5.38 26.07
CA ILE A 93 24.02 5.08 24.82
C ILE A 93 23.15 4.18 23.95
N PHE A 94 22.92 4.59 22.71
CA PHE A 94 22.39 3.70 21.67
C PHE A 94 23.54 2.85 21.12
N LEU A 95 23.38 1.53 21.11
CA LEU A 95 24.41 0.64 20.58
C LEU A 95 24.14 0.27 19.13
N ARG A 96 22.96 -0.29 18.84
CA ARG A 96 22.58 -0.82 17.52
C ARG A 96 21.09 -1.16 17.45
N GLY A 97 20.61 -1.41 16.24
CA GLY A 97 19.23 -1.83 15.98
C GLY A 97 18.42 -0.77 15.25
N ALA A 98 17.10 -0.84 15.40
CA ALA A 98 16.18 0.13 14.81
C ALA A 98 16.30 1.48 15.53
N THR A 99 16.16 2.57 14.79
CA THR A 99 16.18 3.93 15.33
C THR A 99 14.86 4.63 15.04
N MET A 100 14.47 5.57 15.91
CA MET A 100 13.30 6.42 15.71
C MET A 100 13.72 7.89 15.55
N ALA A 101 13.02 8.62 14.69
CA ALA A 101 13.21 10.04 14.45
C ALA A 101 11.86 10.74 14.34
N SER A 102 11.86 12.07 14.48
CA SER A 102 10.65 12.84 14.27
C SER A 102 10.19 12.75 12.81
N PRO A 103 8.89 12.90 12.51
CA PRO A 103 8.40 13.01 11.14
C PRO A 103 9.10 14.10 10.32
N ALA A 104 9.44 15.23 10.96
CA ALA A 104 10.14 16.34 10.31
C ALA A 104 11.57 15.94 9.92
N GLN A 105 12.32 15.30 10.81
CA GLN A 105 13.65 14.79 10.53
C GLN A 105 13.63 13.75 9.41
N LEU A 106 12.71 12.78 9.49
CA LEU A 106 12.61 11.75 8.46
C LEU A 106 12.25 12.38 7.10
N ARG A 107 11.34 13.36 7.07
CA ARG A 107 11.00 14.12 5.86
C ARG A 107 12.22 14.81 5.27
N ASP A 108 13.00 15.52 6.07
CA ASP A 108 14.18 16.23 5.58
C ASP A 108 15.28 15.27 5.09
N MET A 109 15.45 14.14 5.77
CA MET A 109 16.40 13.08 5.35
C MET A 109 16.01 12.41 4.02
N THR A 110 14.73 12.37 3.70
CA THR A 110 14.19 11.60 2.55
C THR A 110 13.78 12.48 1.37
N ARG A 111 13.67 13.79 1.59
CA ARG A 111 13.25 14.77 0.59
C ARG A 111 14.27 14.92 -0.54
N ASN A 112 13.74 15.01 -1.75
CA ASN A 112 14.43 15.42 -2.95
C ASN A 112 13.78 16.70 -3.49
N TRP A 113 14.58 17.75 -3.65
CA TRP A 113 14.10 19.06 -4.08
C TRP A 113 13.83 19.17 -5.58
N PHE A 114 14.46 18.30 -6.38
CA PHE A 114 14.45 18.40 -7.84
C PHE A 114 13.48 17.42 -8.50
N SER A 115 12.94 16.48 -7.74
CA SER A 115 12.10 15.40 -8.25
C SER A 115 10.92 15.14 -7.34
N PRO A 116 9.70 15.03 -7.89
CA PRO A 116 8.52 14.66 -7.13
C PRO A 116 8.72 13.24 -6.62
N GLN A 117 8.18 12.97 -5.45
CA GLN A 117 8.30 11.69 -4.77
C GLN A 117 6.91 11.18 -4.47
N LEU A 118 6.79 9.86 -4.37
CA LEU A 118 5.62 9.27 -3.72
C LEU A 118 5.60 9.69 -2.26
N ILE A 119 4.42 9.79 -1.66
CA ILE A 119 4.25 10.17 -0.26
C ILE A 119 3.65 8.98 0.50
N LEU A 120 4.24 8.66 1.65
CA LEU A 120 3.77 7.65 2.58
C LEU A 120 3.62 8.27 3.97
N GLY A 121 2.39 8.62 4.34
CA GLY A 121 2.08 9.21 5.64
C GLY A 121 2.74 10.57 5.87
N GLY A 122 2.70 11.43 4.86
CA GLY A 122 3.35 12.74 4.85
C GLY A 122 4.89 12.70 4.75
N ILE A 123 5.48 11.53 4.52
CA ILE A 123 6.92 11.35 4.32
C ILE A 123 7.21 11.08 2.82
N PRO A 124 8.06 11.90 2.17
CA PRO A 124 8.45 11.66 0.78
C PRO A 124 9.33 10.41 0.68
N VAL A 125 8.96 9.48 -0.19
CA VAL A 125 9.67 8.22 -0.37
C VAL A 125 10.89 8.44 -1.27
N PRO A 126 12.11 8.07 -0.85
CA PRO A 126 13.30 8.20 -1.69
C PRO A 126 13.15 7.44 -3.03
N ILE A 127 13.49 8.09 -4.15
CA ILE A 127 13.32 7.54 -5.51
C ILE A 127 13.93 6.14 -5.68
N LYS A 128 15.06 5.87 -5.01
CA LYS A 128 15.77 4.58 -5.07
C LYS A 128 14.98 3.41 -4.47
N ILE A 129 14.03 3.69 -3.59
CA ILE A 129 13.22 2.68 -2.90
C ILE A 129 11.75 2.69 -3.33
N GLU A 130 11.36 3.56 -4.28
CA GLU A 130 9.97 3.67 -4.72
C GLU A 130 9.43 2.38 -5.35
N SER A 131 10.31 1.59 -5.96
CA SER A 131 9.98 0.30 -6.56
C SER A 131 9.82 -0.84 -5.57
N GLN A 132 9.87 -0.57 -4.26
CA GLN A 132 9.95 -1.61 -3.23
C GLN A 132 8.63 -1.85 -2.50
N HIS A 133 7.51 -1.60 -3.19
CA HIS A 133 6.13 -1.84 -2.75
C HIS A 133 5.77 -1.18 -1.40
N TYR A 134 4.48 -1.11 -1.11
CA TYR A 134 3.91 -0.38 0.03
C TYR A 134 2.86 -1.22 0.72
N SER A 135 2.95 -1.35 2.05
CA SER A 135 1.89 -1.96 2.85
C SER A 135 1.28 -0.94 3.80
N PHE A 136 -0.05 -0.97 3.91
CA PHE A 136 -0.84 -0.15 4.82
C PHE A 136 -1.58 -1.09 5.78
N THR A 137 -1.08 -1.27 6.98
CA THR A 137 -1.66 -2.23 7.94
C THR A 137 -2.39 -1.49 9.04
N GLY A 138 -3.60 -1.90 9.39
CA GLY A 138 -4.42 -1.20 10.39
C GLY A 138 -5.84 -1.73 10.47
N SER A 139 -6.50 -1.56 11.61
CA SER A 139 -7.92 -1.90 11.75
C SER A 139 -8.83 -0.94 10.96
N THR A 140 -10.08 -1.32 10.77
CA THR A 140 -11.10 -0.45 10.17
C THR A 140 -11.20 0.87 10.95
N GLY A 141 -11.27 2.00 10.23
CA GLY A 141 -11.33 3.34 10.84
C GLY A 141 -9.96 3.96 11.21
N SER A 142 -8.88 3.17 11.27
CA SER A 142 -7.58 3.64 11.75
C SER A 142 -6.86 4.68 10.88
N GLY A 143 -7.28 4.86 9.62
CA GLY A 143 -6.70 5.84 8.68
C GLY A 143 -6.05 5.26 7.42
N LYS A 144 -6.11 3.94 7.20
CA LYS A 144 -5.56 3.28 5.99
C LYS A 144 -5.98 3.95 4.68
N SER A 145 -7.28 4.15 4.46
CA SER A 145 -7.78 4.72 3.21
C SER A 145 -7.32 6.17 3.00
N GLN A 146 -7.09 6.96 4.08
CA GLN A 146 -6.51 8.30 3.96
C GLN A 146 -5.05 8.26 3.48
N ALA A 147 -4.28 7.27 3.95
CA ALA A 147 -2.90 7.06 3.54
C ALA A 147 -2.77 6.55 2.11
N ILE A 148 -3.63 5.61 1.71
CA ILE A 148 -3.70 5.11 0.33
C ILE A 148 -4.14 6.24 -0.61
N ALA A 149 -5.09 7.07 -0.20
CA ALA A 149 -5.49 8.24 -0.97
C ALA A 149 -4.34 9.27 -1.12
N GLU A 150 -3.54 9.52 -0.08
CA GLU A 150 -2.33 10.35 -0.18
C GLU A 150 -1.30 9.74 -1.15
N TYR A 151 -1.13 8.43 -1.11
CA TYR A 151 -0.26 7.71 -2.04
C TYR A 151 -0.75 7.88 -3.49
N ILE A 152 -2.04 7.64 -3.76
CA ILE A 152 -2.67 7.83 -5.08
C ILE A 152 -2.47 9.27 -5.57
N GLU A 153 -2.72 10.27 -4.72
CA GLU A 153 -2.50 11.67 -5.06
C GLU A 153 -1.06 11.95 -5.49
N SER A 154 -0.09 11.43 -4.74
CA SER A 154 1.32 11.63 -5.04
C SER A 154 1.73 10.96 -6.35
N ALA A 155 1.17 9.79 -6.68
CA ALA A 155 1.39 9.10 -7.95
C ALA A 155 0.76 9.87 -9.13
N LEU A 156 -0.50 10.29 -9.01
CA LEU A 156 -1.19 11.07 -10.05
C LEU A 156 -0.53 12.43 -10.29
N ALA A 157 -0.03 13.09 -9.24
CA ALA A 157 0.69 14.36 -9.38
C ALA A 157 1.97 14.23 -10.21
N ARG A 158 2.58 13.05 -10.24
CA ARG A 158 3.77 12.73 -11.07
C ARG A 158 3.42 12.42 -12.51
N GLY A 159 2.19 11.98 -12.78
CA GLY A 159 1.66 11.76 -14.13
C GLY A 159 1.45 13.03 -14.94
N LYS A 160 1.50 14.24 -14.34
CA LYS A 160 1.25 15.48 -15.08
C LYS A 160 2.40 15.78 -16.07
N PRO A 161 2.09 16.13 -17.34
CA PRO A 161 3.10 16.55 -18.31
C PRO A 161 3.95 17.70 -17.76
N ARG A 162 5.26 17.63 -17.97
CA ARG A 162 6.19 18.67 -17.53
C ARG A 162 6.85 19.33 -18.73
N TRP A 163 6.95 20.65 -18.69
CA TRP A 163 7.53 21.45 -19.77
C TRP A 163 8.95 21.01 -20.16
N TYR A 164 9.76 20.55 -19.20
CA TYR A 164 11.12 20.05 -19.44
C TYR A 164 11.20 18.57 -19.79
N ARG A 165 10.06 17.86 -19.82
CA ARG A 165 10.01 16.43 -20.16
C ARG A 165 8.68 16.04 -20.85
N PRO A 166 8.31 16.71 -21.97
CA PRO A 166 7.01 16.54 -22.62
C PRO A 166 6.78 15.13 -23.19
N TRP A 167 7.84 14.34 -23.40
CA TRP A 167 7.79 12.98 -23.92
C TRP A 167 7.63 11.88 -22.85
N ALA A 168 7.62 12.21 -21.55
CA ALA A 168 7.42 11.21 -20.51
C ALA A 168 5.94 10.79 -20.45
N LYS A 169 5.66 9.49 -20.66
CA LYS A 169 4.32 8.95 -20.42
C LYS A 169 3.97 9.09 -18.92
N PRO A 170 2.72 9.45 -18.59
CA PRO A 170 2.26 9.53 -17.21
C PRO A 170 2.40 8.18 -16.51
N GLU A 171 2.70 8.22 -15.21
CA GLU A 171 2.51 7.05 -14.35
C GLU A 171 1.02 6.70 -14.31
N ARG A 172 0.71 5.42 -14.13
CA ARG A 172 -0.66 4.88 -14.24
C ARG A 172 -1.03 4.14 -12.99
N ILE A 173 -2.32 4.20 -12.64
CA ILE A 173 -2.87 3.48 -11.50
C ILE A 173 -3.78 2.37 -12.02
N VAL A 174 -3.70 1.20 -11.40
CA VAL A 174 -4.79 0.22 -11.41
C VAL A 174 -5.23 0.03 -9.97
N CYS A 175 -6.47 0.39 -9.67
CA CYS A 175 -7.01 0.34 -8.32
C CYS A 175 -8.13 -0.69 -8.22
N VAL A 176 -7.98 -1.64 -7.30
CA VAL A 176 -9.06 -2.50 -6.82
C VAL A 176 -9.75 -1.75 -5.70
N ASP A 177 -10.94 -1.25 -6.00
CA ASP A 177 -11.56 -0.14 -5.29
C ASP A 177 -13.01 -0.47 -4.88
N PRO A 178 -13.20 -0.98 -3.65
CA PRO A 178 -14.52 -1.25 -3.12
C PRO A 178 -15.39 0.03 -3.12
N ASN A 179 -16.63 -0.11 -3.58
CA ASN A 179 -17.62 0.96 -3.75
C ASN A 179 -17.21 2.10 -4.69
N GLY A 180 -16.08 1.98 -5.41
CA GLY A 180 -15.53 3.10 -6.17
C GLY A 180 -15.06 4.25 -5.28
N ALA A 181 -14.67 3.97 -4.02
CA ALA A 181 -14.38 4.99 -3.00
C ALA A 181 -13.15 5.85 -3.32
N PHE A 182 -12.16 5.31 -4.04
CA PHE A 182 -11.04 6.10 -4.56
C PHE A 182 -11.35 6.69 -5.92
N MET A 183 -11.99 5.93 -6.81
CA MET A 183 -12.38 6.36 -8.14
C MET A 183 -13.25 7.62 -8.09
N GLU A 184 -14.23 7.68 -7.19
CA GLU A 184 -15.13 8.83 -7.04
C GLU A 184 -14.36 10.15 -6.79
N LYS A 185 -13.14 10.08 -6.25
CA LYS A 185 -12.27 11.22 -5.88
C LYS A 185 -11.17 11.49 -6.90
N PHE A 186 -10.70 10.45 -7.59
CA PHE A 186 -9.47 10.49 -8.38
C PHE A 186 -9.63 10.15 -9.86
N TYR A 187 -10.85 9.83 -10.30
CA TYR A 187 -11.15 9.58 -11.71
C TYR A 187 -10.76 10.77 -12.59
N LEU A 188 -10.04 10.47 -13.68
CA LEU A 188 -9.71 11.44 -14.72
C LEU A 188 -10.41 11.07 -16.04
N PRO A 189 -10.76 12.04 -16.89
CA PRO A 189 -11.29 11.76 -18.22
C PRO A 189 -10.34 10.85 -19.01
N GLY A 190 -10.87 9.73 -19.52
CA GLY A 190 -10.10 8.71 -20.24
C GLY A 190 -9.71 7.50 -19.37
N ASP A 191 -9.93 7.55 -18.06
CA ASP A 191 -9.80 6.40 -17.19
C ASP A 191 -10.84 5.31 -17.54
N ILE A 192 -10.45 4.06 -17.29
CA ILE A 192 -11.20 2.85 -17.60
C ILE A 192 -11.85 2.32 -16.33
N ILE A 193 -13.13 1.98 -16.41
CA ILE A 193 -13.89 1.34 -15.34
C ILE A 193 -14.10 -0.13 -15.73
N ILE A 194 -13.88 -1.03 -14.79
CA ILE A 194 -14.14 -2.47 -14.91
C ILE A 194 -15.09 -2.85 -13.78
N ASN A 195 -16.35 -3.05 -14.13
CA ASN A 195 -17.41 -3.49 -13.21
C ASN A 195 -18.59 -4.04 -14.04
N PRO A 196 -18.96 -5.32 -13.88
CA PRO A 196 -20.04 -5.95 -14.66
C PRO A 196 -21.42 -5.30 -14.47
N PHE A 197 -21.60 -4.47 -13.45
CA PHE A 197 -22.86 -3.80 -13.14
C PHE A 197 -22.82 -2.29 -13.32
N ASP A 198 -21.72 -1.73 -13.81
CA ASP A 198 -21.60 -0.28 -14.07
C ASP A 198 -21.79 0.02 -15.56
N GLU A 199 -22.69 0.95 -15.89
CA GLU A 199 -22.99 1.37 -17.27
C GLU A 199 -21.76 1.89 -18.02
N ARG A 200 -20.77 2.43 -17.30
CA ARG A 200 -19.55 3.05 -17.84
C ARG A 200 -18.42 2.03 -18.05
N SER A 201 -18.63 0.77 -17.66
CA SER A 201 -17.59 -0.25 -17.70
C SER A 201 -17.17 -0.57 -19.13
N ARG A 202 -15.90 -0.90 -19.33
CA ARG A 202 -15.42 -1.52 -20.57
C ARG A 202 -15.72 -3.02 -20.58
N SER A 203 -15.80 -3.58 -21.79
CA SER A 203 -15.93 -5.02 -22.00
C SER A 203 -14.58 -5.69 -21.75
N TRP A 204 -14.48 -6.44 -20.66
CA TRP A 204 -13.33 -7.30 -20.40
C TRP A 204 -13.80 -8.74 -20.35
N GLY A 205 -13.14 -9.60 -21.12
CA GLY A 205 -13.29 -11.05 -21.10
C GLY A 205 -11.93 -11.71 -21.12
N ILE A 206 -11.82 -12.94 -20.62
CA ILE A 206 -10.53 -13.62 -20.48
C ILE A 206 -9.84 -13.85 -21.84
N TYR A 207 -10.61 -14.05 -22.90
CA TYR A 207 -10.11 -14.24 -24.26
C TYR A 207 -9.39 -13.02 -24.83
N ASN A 208 -9.72 -11.82 -24.36
CA ASN A 208 -9.05 -10.58 -24.78
C ASN A 208 -7.55 -10.58 -24.43
N GLU A 209 -7.13 -11.44 -23.48
CA GLU A 209 -5.75 -11.52 -23.01
C GLU A 209 -4.92 -12.58 -23.73
N ILE A 210 -5.58 -13.50 -24.47
CA ILE A 210 -4.95 -14.66 -25.11
C ILE A 210 -4.38 -14.24 -26.47
N ARG A 211 -3.07 -14.42 -26.64
CA ARG A 211 -2.33 -14.13 -27.89
C ARG A 211 -1.74 -15.39 -28.50
N VAL A 212 -1.32 -16.32 -27.66
CA VAL A 212 -0.71 -17.60 -28.04
C VAL A 212 -1.18 -18.71 -27.11
N PRO A 213 -1.08 -19.99 -27.51
CA PRO A 213 -1.63 -21.11 -26.73
C PRO A 213 -1.18 -21.18 -25.27
N PHE A 214 0.07 -20.81 -24.95
CA PHE A 214 0.55 -20.86 -23.57
C PHE A 214 -0.17 -19.85 -22.65
N ASP A 215 -0.74 -18.78 -23.21
CA ASP A 215 -1.49 -17.79 -22.42
C ASP A 215 -2.73 -18.42 -21.77
N VAL A 216 -3.29 -19.47 -22.40
CA VAL A 216 -4.43 -20.20 -21.85
C VAL A 216 -4.04 -20.86 -20.52
N GLU A 217 -2.92 -21.58 -20.49
CA GLU A 217 -2.38 -22.18 -19.26
C GLU A 217 -2.02 -21.13 -18.22
N LEU A 218 -1.44 -20.01 -18.65
CA LEU A 218 -1.09 -18.89 -17.78
C LEU A 218 -2.32 -18.33 -17.08
N PHE A 219 -3.39 -18.05 -17.83
CA PHE A 219 -4.58 -17.39 -17.30
C PHE A 219 -5.59 -18.34 -16.67
N ALA A 220 -5.59 -19.63 -17.01
CA ALA A 220 -6.40 -20.64 -16.32
C ALA A 220 -6.06 -20.70 -14.81
N VAL A 221 -4.80 -20.45 -14.44
CA VAL A 221 -4.38 -20.33 -13.04
C VAL A 221 -5.01 -19.13 -12.33
N SER A 222 -5.25 -18.03 -13.06
CA SER A 222 -5.93 -16.84 -12.52
C SER A 222 -7.44 -17.01 -12.46
N VAL A 223 -8.04 -17.77 -13.39
CA VAL A 223 -9.47 -18.11 -13.36
C VAL A 223 -9.78 -19.04 -12.19
N ILE A 224 -8.98 -20.10 -12.00
CA ILE A 224 -9.15 -21.05 -10.89
C ILE A 224 -7.89 -21.04 -10.02
N PRO A 225 -7.90 -20.29 -8.91
CA PRO A 225 -6.73 -20.11 -8.08
C PRO A 225 -6.29 -21.38 -7.37
N LYS A 226 -5.00 -21.45 -6.99
CA LYS A 226 -4.49 -22.55 -6.19
C LYS A 226 -5.10 -22.53 -4.80
N SER A 227 -5.54 -23.67 -4.28
CA SER A 227 -5.94 -23.79 -2.88
C SER A 227 -4.71 -23.88 -1.97
N PRO A 228 -4.74 -23.32 -0.74
CA PRO A 228 -3.75 -23.64 0.29
C PRO A 228 -3.92 -25.06 0.85
N SER A 229 -5.11 -25.67 0.72
CA SER A 229 -5.36 -27.06 1.11
C SER A 229 -4.94 -28.02 0.00
N THR A 230 -4.09 -28.99 0.33
CA THR A 230 -3.61 -30.01 -0.63
C THR A 230 -4.76 -30.80 -1.24
N GLU A 231 -5.78 -31.15 -0.46
CA GLU A 231 -6.93 -31.92 -0.92
C GLU A 231 -7.78 -31.12 -1.92
N GLN A 232 -8.14 -29.88 -1.56
CA GLN A 232 -8.88 -28.99 -2.46
C GLN A 232 -8.06 -28.62 -3.70
N GLU A 233 -6.74 -28.54 -3.58
CA GLU A 233 -5.85 -28.23 -4.70
C GLU A 233 -5.84 -29.33 -5.77
N VAL A 234 -6.08 -30.61 -5.41
CA VAL A 234 -6.26 -31.68 -6.40
C VAL A 234 -7.46 -31.37 -7.29
N TRP A 235 -8.59 -30.99 -6.70
CA TRP A 235 -9.80 -30.64 -7.44
C TRP A 235 -9.64 -29.36 -8.25
N ASN A 236 -9.00 -28.32 -7.67
CA ASN A 236 -8.70 -27.08 -8.38
C ASN A 236 -7.73 -27.31 -9.55
N ALA A 237 -6.75 -28.19 -9.41
CA ALA A 237 -5.82 -28.52 -10.49
C ALA A 237 -6.54 -29.22 -11.65
N MET A 238 -7.43 -30.19 -11.38
CA MET A 238 -8.23 -30.84 -12.42
C MET A 238 -9.18 -29.84 -13.10
N ALA A 239 -9.88 -29.02 -12.32
CA ALA A 239 -10.76 -27.98 -12.85
C ALA A 239 -10.00 -26.97 -13.73
N ARG A 240 -8.76 -26.61 -13.35
CA ARG A 240 -7.88 -25.77 -14.18
C ARG A 240 -7.55 -26.41 -15.51
N THR A 241 -7.17 -27.69 -15.53
CA THR A 241 -6.84 -28.38 -16.80
C THR A 241 -8.06 -28.43 -17.72
N ILE A 242 -9.24 -28.78 -17.20
CA ILE A 242 -10.49 -28.74 -17.99
C ILE A 242 -10.75 -27.33 -18.50
N THR A 243 -10.60 -26.31 -17.66
CA THR A 243 -10.78 -24.90 -18.04
C THR A 243 -9.81 -24.49 -19.14
N ALA A 244 -8.53 -24.85 -19.02
CA ALA A 244 -7.51 -24.55 -20.02
C ALA A 244 -7.81 -25.22 -21.37
N GLU A 245 -8.17 -26.50 -21.38
CA GLU A 245 -8.46 -27.23 -22.62
C GLU A 245 -9.74 -26.71 -23.31
N VAL A 246 -10.79 -26.42 -22.53
CA VAL A 246 -12.01 -25.76 -23.06
C VAL A 246 -11.68 -24.39 -23.63
N MET A 247 -10.92 -23.56 -22.90
CA MET A 247 -10.49 -22.25 -23.35
C MET A 247 -9.70 -22.35 -24.66
N LEU A 248 -8.73 -23.27 -24.75
CA LEU A 248 -7.88 -23.46 -25.92
C LEU A 248 -8.70 -23.92 -27.13
N LYS A 249 -9.63 -24.87 -26.96
CA LYS A 249 -10.46 -25.38 -28.05
C LYS A 249 -11.40 -24.31 -28.57
N LEU A 250 -12.09 -23.58 -27.70
CA LEU A 250 -12.95 -22.45 -28.08
C LEU A 250 -12.16 -21.34 -28.79
N TRP A 251 -10.96 -21.02 -28.30
CA TRP A 251 -10.09 -20.03 -28.93
C TRP A 251 -9.64 -20.44 -30.34
N ARG A 252 -9.21 -21.70 -30.53
CA ARG A 252 -8.81 -22.24 -31.84
C ARG A 252 -9.95 -22.28 -32.84
N LEU A 253 -11.17 -22.51 -32.38
CA LEU A 253 -12.39 -22.53 -33.20
C LEU A 253 -12.94 -21.12 -33.48
N ASN A 254 -12.28 -20.06 -33.01
CA ASN A 254 -12.74 -18.68 -33.08
C ASN A 254 -14.14 -18.49 -32.46
N ARG A 255 -14.41 -19.24 -31.38
CA ARG A 255 -15.65 -19.23 -30.58
C ARG A 255 -15.36 -18.90 -29.12
N GLY A 256 -14.25 -18.21 -28.84
CA GLY A 256 -13.82 -17.84 -27.49
C GLY A 256 -14.60 -16.63 -26.96
N THR A 257 -15.79 -16.87 -26.41
CA THR A 257 -16.60 -15.86 -25.72
C THR A 257 -16.84 -16.26 -24.27
N THR A 258 -17.16 -15.30 -23.41
CA THR A 258 -17.42 -15.62 -22.00
C THR A 258 -18.66 -16.53 -21.85
N ASP A 259 -19.69 -16.35 -22.67
CA ASP A 259 -20.89 -17.20 -22.66
C ASP A 259 -20.59 -18.66 -23.00
N HIS A 260 -19.79 -18.91 -24.04
CA HIS A 260 -19.40 -20.27 -24.38
C HIS A 260 -18.57 -20.92 -23.27
N LEU A 261 -17.64 -20.17 -22.67
CA LEU A 261 -16.83 -20.66 -21.57
C LEU A 261 -17.71 -21.04 -20.36
N VAL A 262 -18.65 -20.17 -19.98
CA VAL A 262 -19.58 -20.41 -18.87
C VAL A 262 -20.46 -21.62 -19.18
N TYR A 263 -21.04 -21.71 -20.37
CA TYR A 263 -21.86 -22.84 -20.78
C TYR A 263 -21.11 -24.16 -20.66
N TRP A 264 -19.95 -24.29 -21.31
CA TRP A 264 -19.21 -25.55 -21.34
C TRP A 264 -18.76 -26.01 -19.95
N LEU A 265 -18.29 -25.08 -19.12
CA LEU A 265 -17.75 -25.41 -17.81
C LEU A 265 -18.81 -25.58 -16.71
N THR A 266 -20.00 -25.00 -16.86
CA THR A 266 -21.02 -25.00 -15.77
C THR A 266 -22.36 -25.62 -16.14
N MET A 267 -22.72 -25.70 -17.43
CA MET A 267 -24.06 -26.12 -17.87
C MET A 267 -24.06 -27.34 -18.77
N ALA A 268 -23.08 -27.48 -19.68
CA ALA A 268 -23.03 -28.57 -20.63
C ALA A 268 -23.06 -29.94 -19.92
N PRO A 269 -23.84 -30.93 -20.41
CA PRO A 269 -23.81 -32.29 -19.88
C PRO A 269 -22.39 -32.87 -19.85
N ASN A 270 -22.12 -33.77 -18.91
CA ASN A 270 -20.78 -34.36 -18.76
C ASN A 270 -20.36 -35.14 -20.00
N GLU A 271 -21.30 -35.79 -20.68
CA GLU A 271 -21.07 -36.54 -21.92
C GLU A 271 -20.60 -35.61 -23.04
N GLN A 272 -21.25 -34.45 -23.20
CA GLN A 272 -20.86 -33.46 -24.20
C GLN A 272 -19.50 -32.84 -23.89
N LEU A 273 -19.24 -32.52 -22.61
CA LEU A 273 -17.94 -31.98 -22.20
C LEU A 273 -16.82 -33.02 -22.39
N GLN A 274 -17.10 -34.28 -22.11
CA GLN A 274 -16.17 -35.39 -22.34
C GLN A 274 -15.87 -35.55 -23.84
N GLU A 275 -16.90 -35.51 -24.70
CA GLU A 275 -16.72 -35.54 -26.15
C GLU A 275 -15.90 -34.34 -26.65
N MET A 276 -16.19 -33.13 -26.15
CA MET A 276 -15.43 -31.93 -26.45
C MET A 276 -13.96 -32.06 -26.06
N LEU A 277 -13.62 -32.83 -25.03
CA LEU A 277 -12.26 -32.93 -24.49
C LEU A 277 -11.56 -34.26 -24.79
N ALA A 278 -12.18 -35.14 -25.57
CA ALA A 278 -11.69 -36.49 -25.84
C ALA A 278 -10.30 -36.54 -26.52
N ASP A 279 -9.93 -35.48 -27.25
CA ASP A 279 -8.66 -35.32 -27.96
C ASP A 279 -7.64 -34.45 -27.20
N THR A 280 -7.87 -34.19 -25.92
CA THR A 280 -7.06 -33.27 -25.10
C THR A 280 -6.42 -33.95 -23.90
N ALA A 281 -5.52 -33.25 -23.19
CA ALA A 281 -4.92 -33.79 -21.97
C ALA A 281 -5.96 -34.02 -20.84
N ALA A 282 -7.13 -33.39 -20.93
CA ALA A 282 -8.22 -33.58 -19.97
C ALA A 282 -9.02 -34.88 -20.15
N ALA A 283 -8.86 -35.60 -21.28
CA ALA A 283 -9.63 -36.82 -21.57
C ALA A 283 -9.56 -37.86 -20.44
N GLY A 284 -8.35 -38.05 -19.88
CA GLY A 284 -8.10 -38.97 -18.76
C GLY A 284 -8.94 -38.69 -17.50
N MET A 285 -9.37 -37.44 -17.30
CA MET A 285 -10.08 -37.00 -16.09
C MET A 285 -11.54 -37.49 -16.06
N PHE A 286 -12.10 -37.87 -17.22
CA PHE A 286 -13.47 -38.36 -17.35
C PHE A 286 -13.59 -39.88 -17.18
N HIS A 287 -12.47 -40.61 -17.06
CA HIS A 287 -12.46 -42.05 -16.82
C HIS A 287 -12.45 -42.44 -15.33
N GLY A 288 -12.50 -41.46 -14.42
CA GLY A 288 -12.54 -41.66 -12.97
C GLY A 288 -13.94 -41.91 -12.41
N ALA A 289 -14.03 -42.00 -11.08
CA ALA A 289 -15.32 -42.10 -10.37
C ALA A 289 -16.19 -40.85 -10.61
N GLU A 290 -17.52 -41.03 -10.71
CA GLU A 290 -18.48 -39.93 -10.90
C GLU A 290 -18.38 -38.85 -9.81
N GLU A 291 -18.08 -39.26 -8.56
CA GLU A 291 -17.86 -38.36 -7.43
C GLU A 291 -16.74 -37.33 -7.68
N THR A 292 -15.70 -37.74 -8.42
CA THR A 292 -14.59 -36.86 -8.81
C THR A 292 -15.06 -35.77 -9.75
N LEU A 293 -15.86 -36.12 -10.77
CA LEU A 293 -16.43 -35.15 -11.71
C LEU A 293 -17.41 -34.20 -11.01
N GLY A 294 -18.21 -34.69 -10.06
CA GLY A 294 -19.08 -33.86 -9.22
C GLY A 294 -18.30 -32.83 -8.39
N SER A 295 -17.16 -33.23 -7.82
CA SER A 295 -16.27 -32.34 -7.07
C SER A 295 -15.64 -31.27 -7.98
N VAL A 296 -15.17 -31.67 -9.16
CA VAL A 296 -14.62 -30.73 -10.16
C VAL A 296 -15.68 -29.75 -10.66
N ARG A 297 -16.91 -30.20 -10.91
CA ARG A 297 -18.05 -29.33 -11.28
C ARG A 297 -18.37 -28.31 -10.20
N THR A 298 -18.24 -28.68 -8.93
CA THR A 298 -18.43 -27.74 -7.81
C THR A 298 -17.39 -26.62 -7.85
N VAL A 299 -16.12 -26.96 -8.13
CA VAL A 299 -15.04 -25.99 -8.32
C VAL A 299 -15.29 -25.09 -9.54
N LEU A 300 -15.61 -25.68 -10.70
CA LEU A 300 -15.93 -24.93 -11.92
C LEU A 300 -17.09 -23.96 -11.68
N THR A 301 -18.17 -24.43 -11.07
CA THR A 301 -19.34 -23.60 -10.75
C THR A 301 -18.96 -22.42 -9.85
N ARG A 302 -18.13 -22.64 -8.83
CA ARG A 302 -17.67 -21.57 -7.93
C ARG A 302 -16.90 -20.46 -8.66
N TYR A 303 -15.94 -20.83 -9.51
CA TYR A 303 -15.02 -19.85 -10.10
C TYR A 303 -15.49 -19.29 -11.45
N ILE A 304 -16.24 -20.07 -12.25
CA ILE A 304 -16.68 -19.67 -13.59
C ILE A 304 -18.01 -18.93 -13.57
N THR A 305 -18.94 -19.28 -12.68
CA THR A 305 -20.28 -18.66 -12.65
C THR A 305 -20.24 -17.13 -12.58
N PRO A 306 -19.36 -16.47 -11.80
CA PRO A 306 -19.27 -15.01 -11.79
C PRO A 306 -18.92 -14.38 -13.14
N HIS A 307 -18.28 -15.10 -14.05
CA HIS A 307 -17.97 -14.57 -15.38
C HIS A 307 -19.23 -14.33 -16.24
N LYS A 308 -20.35 -15.00 -15.94
CA LYS A 308 -21.63 -14.78 -16.66
C LYS A 308 -22.10 -13.32 -16.61
N PHE A 309 -21.67 -12.56 -15.60
CA PHE A 309 -22.03 -11.16 -15.47
C PHE A 309 -21.32 -10.25 -16.50
N LEU A 310 -20.33 -10.77 -17.24
CA LEU A 310 -19.63 -10.03 -18.29
C LEU A 310 -20.35 -10.06 -19.64
N ALA A 311 -21.18 -11.07 -19.89
CA ALA A 311 -21.79 -11.34 -21.20
C ALA A 311 -22.57 -10.15 -21.78
N ALA A 312 -23.37 -9.49 -20.93
CA ALA A 312 -24.14 -8.31 -21.33
C ALA A 312 -23.26 -7.10 -21.69
N ILE A 313 -22.07 -6.98 -21.08
CA ILE A 313 -21.13 -5.91 -21.39
C ILE A 313 -20.32 -6.24 -22.64
N GLU A 314 -19.99 -7.52 -22.86
CA GLU A 314 -19.19 -7.94 -24.02
C GLU A 314 -19.81 -7.55 -25.36
N THR A 315 -21.13 -7.61 -25.46
CA THR A 315 -21.88 -7.23 -26.66
C THR A 315 -22.14 -5.73 -26.76
N ALA A 316 -22.20 -5.02 -25.63
CA ALA A 316 -22.63 -3.62 -25.56
C ALA A 316 -21.47 -2.60 -25.56
N GLN A 317 -20.27 -3.00 -25.17
CA GLN A 317 -19.17 -2.07 -24.88
C GLN A 317 -17.88 -2.43 -25.65
N LYS A 318 -17.02 -1.42 -25.80
CA LYS A 318 -15.71 -1.61 -26.43
C LYS A 318 -14.85 -2.57 -25.61
N GLU A 319 -14.26 -3.54 -26.31
CA GLU A 319 -13.29 -4.50 -25.77
C GLU A 319 -12.10 -3.81 -25.09
N PHE A 320 -11.64 -4.45 -24.03
CA PHE A 320 -10.51 -4.04 -23.21
C PHE A 320 -9.64 -5.25 -22.88
N SER A 321 -8.32 -5.07 -23.02
CA SER A 321 -7.29 -6.01 -22.61
C SER A 321 -6.33 -5.29 -21.67
N PHE A 322 -6.04 -5.91 -20.53
CA PHE A 322 -5.00 -5.45 -19.62
C PHE A 322 -3.65 -5.43 -20.31
N ARG A 323 -3.32 -6.43 -21.14
CA ARG A 323 -2.04 -6.47 -21.88
C ARG A 323 -1.89 -5.28 -22.83
N ASP A 324 -2.90 -5.00 -23.65
CA ASP A 324 -2.86 -3.89 -24.60
C ASP A 324 -2.77 -2.55 -23.87
N TRP A 325 -3.51 -2.40 -22.77
CA TRP A 325 -3.44 -1.21 -21.93
C TRP A 325 -2.07 -1.07 -21.26
N LEU A 326 -1.51 -2.17 -20.76
CA LEU A 326 -0.21 -2.22 -20.11
C LEU A 326 0.90 -1.74 -21.06
N ASP A 327 0.82 -2.06 -22.35
CA ASP A 327 1.80 -1.70 -23.37
C ASP A 327 1.58 -0.28 -23.94
N ASN A 328 0.35 0.03 -24.36
CA ASN A 328 0.03 1.22 -25.13
C ASN A 328 -1.03 2.13 -24.51
N GLY A 329 -1.77 1.64 -23.51
CA GLY A 329 -2.87 2.35 -22.87
C GLY A 329 -2.46 3.64 -22.13
N THR A 330 -3.44 4.53 -22.06
CA THR A 330 -3.41 5.77 -21.27
C THR A 330 -4.53 5.73 -20.22
N GLY A 331 -4.54 6.70 -19.31
CA GLY A 331 -5.47 6.71 -18.18
C GLY A 331 -5.16 5.66 -17.12
N ASN A 332 -5.97 5.66 -16.07
CA ASN A 332 -5.97 4.69 -14.99
C ASN A 332 -7.04 3.63 -15.21
N VAL A 333 -6.96 2.53 -14.46
CA VAL A 333 -7.98 1.47 -14.46
C VAL A 333 -8.55 1.33 -13.05
N TRP A 334 -9.87 1.31 -12.96
CA TRP A 334 -10.61 1.20 -11.71
C TRP A 334 -11.45 -0.08 -11.75
N ILE A 335 -11.08 -1.07 -10.95
CA ILE A 335 -11.83 -2.31 -10.76
C ILE A 335 -12.73 -2.09 -9.55
N THR A 336 -14.03 -1.91 -9.78
CA THR A 336 -14.99 -1.49 -8.74
C THR A 336 -16.13 -2.48 -8.58
N TRP A 337 -16.75 -2.47 -7.41
CA TRP A 337 -17.96 -3.23 -7.09
C TRP A 337 -18.64 -2.57 -5.89
N ARG A 338 -19.92 -2.86 -5.65
CA ARG A 338 -20.56 -2.52 -4.36
C ARG A 338 -20.34 -3.64 -3.34
N GLU A 339 -20.19 -3.33 -2.05
CA GLU A 339 -19.95 -4.38 -1.03
C GLU A 339 -20.93 -5.56 -1.07
N ASP A 340 -22.21 -5.30 -1.34
CA ASP A 340 -23.24 -6.34 -1.43
C ASP A 340 -23.05 -7.29 -2.63
N GLN A 341 -22.25 -6.90 -3.62
CA GLN A 341 -21.89 -7.71 -4.78
C GLN A 341 -20.62 -8.53 -4.57
N LEU A 342 -19.82 -8.25 -3.53
CA LEU A 342 -18.51 -8.86 -3.35
C LEU A 342 -18.61 -10.40 -3.26
N SER A 343 -19.60 -10.93 -2.55
CA SER A 343 -19.80 -12.37 -2.42
C SER A 343 -20.00 -13.08 -3.78
N ALA A 344 -20.65 -12.40 -4.73
CA ALA A 344 -20.88 -12.91 -6.08
C ALA A 344 -19.72 -12.64 -7.04
N LEU A 345 -19.01 -11.52 -6.89
CA LEU A 345 -17.96 -11.06 -7.82
C LEU A 345 -16.54 -11.40 -7.38
N LYS A 346 -16.33 -11.82 -6.12
CA LYS A 346 -15.01 -12.06 -5.55
C LYS A 346 -14.11 -12.94 -6.44
N PRO A 347 -14.56 -14.07 -7.02
CA PRO A 347 -13.75 -14.85 -7.94
C PRO A 347 -13.35 -14.08 -9.21
N LEU A 348 -14.29 -13.35 -9.81
CA LEU A 348 -14.05 -12.55 -11.02
C LEU A 348 -13.07 -11.40 -10.77
N ILE A 349 -13.27 -10.63 -9.70
CA ILE A 349 -12.38 -9.51 -9.34
C ILE A 349 -10.96 -10.04 -9.07
N SER A 350 -10.86 -11.18 -8.37
CA SER A 350 -9.57 -11.83 -8.10
C SER A 350 -8.90 -12.29 -9.40
N CYS A 351 -9.67 -12.87 -10.33
CA CYS A 351 -9.19 -13.25 -11.65
C CYS A 351 -8.64 -12.05 -12.42
N GLN A 352 -9.39 -10.95 -12.52
CA GLN A 352 -8.98 -9.73 -13.21
C GLN A 352 -7.68 -9.16 -12.64
N PHE A 353 -7.55 -9.11 -11.31
CA PHE A 353 -6.35 -8.62 -10.65
C PHE A 353 -5.13 -9.54 -10.85
N ASP A 354 -5.34 -10.86 -10.80
CA ASP A 354 -4.28 -11.84 -10.98
C ASP A 354 -3.79 -11.91 -12.44
N VAL A 355 -4.73 -11.80 -13.40
CA VAL A 355 -4.45 -11.65 -14.85
C VAL A 355 -3.59 -10.41 -15.09
N LEU A 356 -3.93 -9.27 -14.49
CA LEU A 356 -3.14 -8.06 -14.59
C LEU A 356 -1.72 -8.25 -14.05
N CYS A 357 -1.57 -8.94 -12.92
CA CYS A 357 -0.27 -9.27 -12.35
C CYS A 357 0.55 -10.16 -13.30
N ALA A 358 -0.06 -11.20 -13.87
CA ALA A 358 0.58 -12.07 -14.87
C ALA A 358 0.98 -11.30 -16.13
N ALA A 359 0.04 -10.53 -16.70
CA ALA A 359 0.24 -9.71 -17.89
C ALA A 359 1.39 -8.69 -17.71
N ALA A 360 1.49 -8.06 -16.55
CA ALA A 360 2.55 -7.11 -16.25
C ALA A 360 3.95 -7.76 -16.23
N LEU A 361 4.04 -9.03 -15.82
CA LEU A 361 5.28 -9.80 -15.78
C LEU A 361 5.65 -10.41 -17.14
N SER A 362 4.67 -10.72 -17.99
CA SER A 362 4.90 -11.29 -19.33
C SER A 362 5.47 -10.28 -20.32
N ALA A 363 5.20 -8.98 -20.14
CA ALA A 363 5.71 -7.93 -21.02
C ALA A 363 7.24 -7.79 -20.91
N PRO A 364 7.99 -7.62 -22.02
CA PRO A 364 9.43 -7.41 -21.98
C PRO A 364 9.82 -6.24 -21.06
N ALA A 365 10.89 -6.42 -20.29
CA ALA A 365 11.35 -5.39 -19.37
C ALA A 365 11.81 -4.15 -20.15
N ASN A 366 11.00 -3.08 -20.09
CA ASN A 366 11.31 -1.82 -20.76
C ASN A 366 11.48 -0.70 -19.73
N ARG A 367 12.72 -0.19 -19.60
CA ARG A 367 13.04 0.90 -18.67
C ARG A 367 12.33 2.22 -18.98
N LYS A 368 11.88 2.42 -20.22
CA LYS A 368 11.14 3.62 -20.67
C LYS A 368 9.64 3.51 -20.38
N ARG A 369 9.14 2.34 -19.97
CA ARG A 369 7.74 2.15 -19.60
C ARG A 369 7.41 2.97 -18.35
N PRO A 370 6.26 3.67 -18.33
CA PRO A 370 5.83 4.38 -17.12
C PRO A 370 5.60 3.40 -15.97
N ALA A 371 5.77 3.89 -14.74
CA ALA A 371 5.42 3.10 -13.57
C ALA A 371 3.91 2.81 -13.55
N THR A 372 3.57 1.59 -13.17
CA THR A 372 2.18 1.15 -13.00
C THR A 372 2.00 0.80 -11.52
N HIS A 373 1.10 1.52 -10.86
CA HIS A 373 0.80 1.39 -9.44
C HIS A 373 -0.43 0.51 -9.28
N LEU A 374 -0.23 -0.71 -8.78
CA LEU A 374 -1.30 -1.61 -8.39
C LEU A 374 -1.72 -1.27 -6.96
N VAL A 375 -2.89 -0.68 -6.81
CA VAL A 375 -3.46 -0.27 -5.53
C VAL A 375 -4.60 -1.21 -5.17
N ALA A 376 -4.59 -1.71 -3.94
CA ALA A 376 -5.69 -2.50 -3.39
C ALA A 376 -5.95 -2.02 -1.96
N ASP A 377 -7.16 -1.53 -1.67
CA ASP A 377 -7.51 -1.09 -0.30
C ASP A 377 -7.42 -2.25 0.70
N GLU A 378 -7.88 -3.42 0.27
CA GLU A 378 -7.95 -4.61 1.11
C GLU A 378 -7.60 -5.86 0.28
N LEU A 379 -6.30 -6.17 0.20
CA LEU A 379 -5.83 -7.28 -0.64
C LEU A 379 -6.28 -8.65 -0.08
N ASP A 380 -6.48 -8.75 1.22
CA ASP A 380 -6.95 -9.91 1.98
C ASP A 380 -8.46 -10.18 1.85
N SER A 381 -9.21 -9.29 1.19
CA SER A 381 -10.62 -9.52 0.84
C SER A 381 -10.82 -10.39 -0.41
N LEU A 382 -9.79 -10.50 -1.26
CA LEU A 382 -9.81 -11.26 -2.52
C LEU A 382 -9.60 -12.76 -2.29
N GLU A 383 -9.76 -13.56 -3.35
CA GLU A 383 -9.30 -14.95 -3.37
C GLU A 383 -7.77 -14.99 -3.37
N LYS A 384 -7.19 -16.19 -3.20
CA LYS A 384 -5.74 -16.37 -3.32
C LYS A 384 -5.26 -15.98 -4.72
N LEU A 385 -4.40 -14.96 -4.78
CA LEU A 385 -3.81 -14.45 -6.02
C LEU A 385 -2.46 -15.16 -6.28
N ASN A 386 -2.35 -15.88 -7.39
CA ASN A 386 -1.18 -16.72 -7.66
C ASN A 386 0.03 -15.91 -8.11
N TYR A 387 -0.21 -14.86 -8.90
CA TYR A 387 0.82 -14.02 -9.50
C TYR A 387 1.14 -12.79 -8.67
N VAL A 388 0.34 -12.42 -7.65
CA VAL A 388 0.66 -11.25 -6.79
C VAL A 388 2.01 -11.40 -6.08
N VAL A 389 2.33 -12.61 -5.62
CA VAL A 389 3.63 -12.91 -4.98
C VAL A 389 4.77 -12.76 -5.98
N GLN A 390 4.56 -13.22 -7.21
CA GLN A 390 5.53 -13.06 -8.29
C GLN A 390 5.67 -11.59 -8.70
N ALA A 391 4.58 -10.84 -8.71
CA ALA A 391 4.55 -9.41 -9.01
C ALA A 391 5.31 -8.61 -7.94
N GLY A 392 5.15 -8.93 -6.66
CA GLY A 392 5.90 -8.32 -5.56
C GLY A 392 7.40 -8.64 -5.59
N THR A 393 7.79 -9.81 -6.10
CA THR A 393 9.21 -10.22 -6.13
C THR A 393 9.93 -9.81 -7.43
N LYS A 394 9.26 -9.92 -8.58
CA LYS A 394 9.83 -9.72 -9.92
C LYS A 394 9.37 -8.43 -10.62
N GLY A 395 8.28 -7.81 -10.17
CA GLY A 395 7.66 -6.64 -10.82
C GLY A 395 8.52 -5.39 -10.88
N ARG A 396 9.57 -5.28 -10.05
CA ARG A 396 10.48 -4.13 -10.02
C ARG A 396 11.12 -3.84 -11.37
N LYS A 397 11.52 -4.88 -12.12
CA LYS A 397 12.10 -4.74 -13.47
C LYS A 397 11.08 -4.25 -14.50
N HIS A 398 9.79 -4.51 -14.25
CA HIS A 398 8.65 -4.12 -15.09
C HIS A 398 8.03 -2.79 -14.66
N LYS A 399 8.66 -2.06 -13.72
CA LYS A 399 8.13 -0.79 -13.17
C LYS A 399 6.73 -0.94 -12.55
N LEU A 400 6.46 -2.11 -11.97
CA LEU A 400 5.21 -2.42 -11.28
C LEU A 400 5.37 -2.22 -9.78
N TYR A 401 4.62 -1.28 -9.21
CA TYR A 401 4.67 -0.92 -7.79
C TYR A 401 3.34 -1.33 -7.15
N ILE A 402 3.38 -2.04 -6.03
CA ILE A 402 2.17 -2.55 -5.37
C ILE A 402 1.99 -1.75 -4.09
N ALA A 403 0.78 -1.24 -3.87
CA ALA A 403 0.34 -0.55 -2.67
C ALA A 403 -0.90 -1.28 -2.14
N ALA A 404 -0.73 -2.04 -1.07
CA ALA A 404 -1.78 -2.93 -0.56
C ALA A 404 -2.11 -2.60 0.89
N GLY A 405 -3.40 -2.48 1.20
CA GLY A 405 -3.87 -2.46 2.57
C GLY A 405 -4.13 -3.86 3.12
N PHE A 406 -3.91 -4.02 4.42
CA PHE A 406 -4.13 -5.24 5.18
C PHE A 406 -4.88 -4.91 6.47
N GLN A 407 -5.95 -5.64 6.77
CA GLN A 407 -6.63 -5.49 8.06
C GLN A 407 -5.96 -6.35 9.14
N SER A 408 -5.70 -7.61 8.79
CA SER A 408 -5.13 -8.59 9.69
C SER A 408 -4.16 -9.50 8.95
N TYR A 409 -3.00 -9.74 9.55
CA TYR A 409 -2.07 -10.72 8.98
C TYR A 409 -2.58 -12.16 9.14
N ALA A 410 -3.48 -12.42 10.08
CA ALA A 410 -4.12 -13.73 10.20
C ALA A 410 -5.01 -14.05 8.99
N GLN A 411 -5.79 -13.08 8.52
CA GLN A 411 -6.63 -13.22 7.32
C GLN A 411 -5.80 -13.42 6.05
N LEU A 412 -4.67 -12.70 5.95
CA LEU A 412 -3.72 -12.88 4.86
C LEU A 412 -3.12 -14.30 4.84
N ASP A 413 -2.75 -14.81 6.02
CA ASP A 413 -2.20 -16.16 6.20
C ASP A 413 -3.23 -17.26 5.89
N ASP A 414 -4.50 -17.06 6.24
CA ASP A 414 -5.60 -17.98 5.93
C ASP A 414 -5.86 -18.05 4.41
N THR A 415 -5.98 -16.88 3.77
CA THR A 415 -6.27 -16.79 2.33
C THR A 415 -5.12 -17.34 1.47
N ASN A 416 -3.87 -16.99 1.78
CA ASN A 416 -2.73 -17.32 0.91
C ASN A 416 -1.99 -18.59 1.34
N GLY A 417 -2.15 -19.01 2.59
CA GLY A 417 -1.25 -19.93 3.28
C GLY A 417 -0.02 -19.21 3.86
N LYS A 418 0.38 -19.58 5.08
CA LYS A 418 1.44 -18.92 5.87
C LYS A 418 2.73 -18.61 5.10
N GLN A 419 3.25 -19.56 4.31
CA GLN A 419 4.51 -19.37 3.58
C GLN A 419 4.39 -18.36 2.43
N ALA A 420 3.29 -18.40 1.67
CA ALA A 420 3.04 -17.48 0.57
C ALA A 420 2.74 -16.07 1.11
N ALA A 421 1.93 -15.98 2.17
CA ALA A 421 1.65 -14.73 2.87
C ALA A 421 2.93 -14.09 3.43
N LEU A 422 3.83 -14.86 4.04
CA LEU A 422 5.13 -14.36 4.50
C LEU A 422 5.99 -13.84 3.33
N THR A 423 6.03 -14.57 2.21
CA THR A 423 6.78 -14.16 1.01
C THR A 423 6.22 -12.87 0.42
N LEU A 424 4.89 -12.74 0.40
CA LEU A 424 4.19 -11.54 -0.04
C LEU A 424 4.49 -10.36 0.89
N ARG A 425 4.35 -10.53 2.21
CA ARG A 425 4.72 -9.53 3.24
C ARG A 425 6.15 -9.04 3.08
N ASN A 426 7.11 -9.95 2.88
CA ASN A 426 8.52 -9.61 2.67
C ASN A 426 8.80 -8.79 1.40
N SER A 427 7.88 -8.81 0.44
CA SER A 427 8.00 -8.01 -0.79
C SER A 427 7.71 -6.53 -0.54
N PHE A 428 6.87 -6.21 0.46
CA PHE A 428 6.56 -4.85 0.90
C PHE A 428 7.63 -4.32 1.84
N ARG A 429 8.47 -3.41 1.34
CA ARG A 429 9.61 -2.88 2.12
C ARG A 429 9.40 -1.48 2.67
N ASN A 430 8.35 -0.80 2.23
CA ASN A 430 7.90 0.45 2.80
C ASN A 430 6.55 0.19 3.47
N THR A 431 6.47 0.41 4.77
CA THR A 431 5.30 0.03 5.56
C THR A 431 4.79 1.23 6.35
N LEU A 432 3.48 1.39 6.38
CA LEU A 432 2.79 2.30 7.29
C LEU A 432 1.79 1.49 8.11
N SER A 433 2.05 1.41 9.41
CA SER A 433 1.26 0.61 10.35
C SER A 433 0.48 1.51 11.30
N PHE A 434 -0.84 1.43 11.26
CA PHE A 434 -1.77 2.12 12.15
C PHE A 434 -2.14 1.25 13.36
N GLY A 435 -3.04 1.77 14.19
CA GLY A 435 -3.63 1.03 15.30
C GLY A 435 -4.31 -0.26 14.86
N ILE A 436 -4.15 -1.29 15.70
CA ILE A 436 -4.75 -2.62 15.55
C ILE A 436 -5.62 -2.89 16.77
N ALA A 437 -6.79 -3.46 16.56
CA ALA A 437 -7.71 -3.85 17.64
C ALA A 437 -7.02 -4.70 18.72
N ASP A 438 -7.32 -4.44 19.98
CA ASP A 438 -6.69 -5.06 21.16
C ASP A 438 -6.71 -6.60 21.14
N MET A 439 -7.74 -7.20 20.55
CA MET A 439 -7.89 -8.65 20.48
C MET A 439 -6.98 -9.29 19.42
N ASP A 440 -6.51 -8.54 18.41
CA ASP A 440 -5.57 -9.05 17.39
C ASP A 440 -4.12 -8.87 17.86
N THR A 441 -3.77 -9.66 18.89
CA THR A 441 -2.42 -9.71 19.47
C THR A 441 -1.38 -10.25 18.48
N TYR A 442 -1.80 -11.09 17.53
CA TYR A 442 -0.93 -11.66 16.50
C TYR A 442 -0.41 -10.57 15.56
N THR A 443 -1.31 -9.81 14.93
CA THR A 443 -0.93 -8.75 13.98
C THR A 443 -0.11 -7.66 14.65
N ALA A 444 -0.48 -7.20 15.85
CA ALA A 444 0.28 -6.21 16.60
C ALA A 444 1.69 -6.72 16.98
N GLY A 445 1.80 -7.99 17.38
CA GLY A 445 3.08 -8.65 17.65
C GLY A 445 3.99 -8.70 16.42
N GLU A 446 3.45 -9.06 15.25
CA GLU A 446 4.21 -9.11 14.00
C GLU A 446 4.62 -7.71 13.50
N ILE A 447 3.76 -6.69 13.67
CA ILE A 447 4.13 -5.29 13.38
C ILE A 447 5.26 -4.84 14.32
N SER A 448 5.18 -5.10 15.63
CA SER A 448 6.22 -4.74 16.60
C SER A 448 7.58 -5.35 16.24
N LYS A 449 7.61 -6.66 15.96
CA LYS A 449 8.82 -7.35 15.46
C LYS A 449 9.29 -6.77 14.13
N GLY A 450 8.36 -6.47 13.23
CA GLY A 450 8.61 -5.89 11.93
C GLY A 450 9.21 -4.49 12.00
N LEU A 451 8.84 -3.67 12.98
CA LEU A 451 9.47 -2.37 13.26
C LEU A 451 10.89 -2.57 13.78
N GLY A 452 11.08 -3.55 14.65
CA GLY A 452 12.38 -4.03 15.11
C GLY A 452 12.69 -3.63 16.54
N GLU A 453 13.88 -4.03 16.97
CA GLU A 453 14.36 -3.85 18.34
C GLU A 453 15.63 -3.00 18.34
N HIS A 454 15.94 -2.42 19.50
CA HIS A 454 17.21 -1.75 19.73
C HIS A 454 17.92 -2.28 20.96
N GLU A 455 19.25 -2.18 20.95
CA GLU A 455 20.09 -2.43 22.10
C GLU A 455 20.62 -1.10 22.62
N VAL A 456 20.38 -0.84 23.91
CA VAL A 456 20.72 0.41 24.56
C VAL A 456 21.40 0.17 25.91
N ILE A 457 22.22 1.11 26.34
CA ILE A 457 22.80 1.12 27.69
C ILE A 457 22.02 2.14 28.51
N ARG A 458 21.47 1.69 29.64
CA ARG A 458 20.74 2.54 30.58
C ARG A 458 21.54 2.73 31.86
N LYS A 459 21.47 3.96 32.37
CA LYS A 459 22.04 4.31 33.66
C LYS A 459 20.96 4.10 34.72
N ARG A 460 21.20 3.21 35.68
CA ARG A 460 20.38 3.04 36.87
C ARG A 460 21.11 3.63 38.07
N GLU A 461 20.43 4.53 38.78
CA GLU A 461 20.91 5.10 40.03
C GLU A 461 20.05 4.57 41.17
N THR A 462 20.68 3.95 42.17
CA THR A 462 20.01 3.57 43.42
C THR A 462 20.06 4.74 44.40
N GLY A 463 18.90 5.13 44.92
CA GLY A 463 18.79 6.15 45.96
C GLY A 463 19.16 5.58 47.34
N GLY A 464 20.05 6.26 48.07
CA GLY A 464 20.48 5.87 49.42
C GLY A 464 21.66 6.70 49.93
N LYS A 465 22.17 6.41 51.14
CA LYS A 465 23.34 7.09 51.73
C LYS A 465 24.62 6.95 50.89
N SER A 466 24.72 5.90 50.07
CA SER A 466 25.82 5.68 49.12
C SER A 466 25.23 5.38 47.74
N PRO A 467 24.98 6.41 46.89
CA PRO A 467 24.41 6.20 45.57
C PRO A 467 25.37 5.40 44.70
N THR A 468 24.87 4.32 44.09
CA THR A 468 25.63 3.52 43.13
C THR A 468 25.05 3.76 41.74
N THR A 469 25.93 3.95 40.76
CA THR A 469 25.55 4.06 39.34
C THR A 469 25.92 2.76 38.64
N THR A 470 24.93 2.09 38.06
CA THR A 470 25.12 0.89 37.25
C THR A 470 24.71 1.17 35.81
N TYR A 471 25.44 0.58 34.86
CA TYR A 471 25.14 0.65 33.43
C TYR A 471 24.70 -0.72 32.93
N ASP A 472 23.41 -0.86 32.67
CA ASP A 472 22.82 -2.12 32.20
C ASP A 472 22.59 -2.06 30.70
N LYS A 473 22.95 -3.14 30.01
CA LYS A 473 22.66 -3.33 28.59
C LYS A 473 21.31 -4.01 28.46
N GLU A 474 20.37 -3.37 27.76
CA GLU A 474 19.01 -3.86 27.55
C GLU A 474 18.70 -3.97 26.06
N ARG A 475 17.94 -5.01 25.69
CA ARG A 475 17.39 -5.21 24.36
C ARG A 475 15.87 -5.16 24.47
N GLU A 476 15.25 -4.27 23.71
CA GLU A 476 13.80 -4.07 23.76
C GLU A 476 13.24 -3.74 22.37
N PRO A 477 11.97 -4.06 22.11
CA PRO A 477 11.29 -3.59 20.91
C PRO A 477 11.22 -2.06 20.91
N LEU A 478 11.43 -1.48 19.72
CA LEU A 478 11.36 -0.03 19.56
C LEU A 478 9.92 0.49 19.79
N VAL A 479 8.93 -0.34 19.44
CA VAL A 479 7.50 -0.11 19.66
C VAL A 479 6.87 -1.40 20.17
N MET A 480 6.25 -1.35 21.35
CA MET A 480 5.55 -2.48 21.96
C MET A 480 4.22 -2.75 21.24
N PRO A 481 3.72 -4.01 21.23
CA PRO A 481 2.38 -4.32 20.72
C PRO A 481 1.28 -3.48 21.40
N SER A 482 1.38 -3.27 22.72
CA SER A 482 0.45 -2.40 23.46
C SER A 482 0.43 -0.95 22.99
N GLN A 483 1.56 -0.43 22.47
CA GLN A 483 1.59 0.91 21.90
C GLN A 483 0.87 0.97 20.56
N ILE A 484 0.96 -0.09 19.76
CA ILE A 484 0.23 -0.22 18.49
C ILE A 484 -1.28 -0.27 18.77
N HIS A 485 -1.71 -1.04 19.77
CA HIS A 485 -3.11 -1.10 20.19
C HIS A 485 -3.65 0.27 20.63
N ASN A 486 -2.86 1.03 21.38
CA ASN A 486 -3.25 2.35 21.89
C ASN A 486 -2.99 3.52 20.90
N LEU A 487 -2.69 3.24 19.62
CA LEU A 487 -2.53 4.30 18.64
C LEU A 487 -3.88 5.00 18.39
N PRO A 488 -3.93 6.35 18.48
CA PRO A 488 -5.10 7.09 18.03
C PRO A 488 -5.34 6.91 16.53
N ASP A 489 -6.59 7.08 16.10
CA ASP A 489 -6.93 7.13 14.68
C ASP A 489 -6.06 8.14 13.93
N LEU A 490 -5.79 7.86 12.65
CA LEU A 490 -4.91 8.63 11.78
C LEU A 490 -3.45 8.69 12.26
N THR A 491 -3.07 7.95 13.29
CA THR A 491 -1.68 7.89 13.77
C THR A 491 -1.07 6.51 13.48
N GLY A 492 0.14 6.49 12.93
CA GLY A 492 0.83 5.25 12.58
C GLY A 492 2.34 5.39 12.57
N TYR A 493 3.03 4.27 12.40
CA TYR A 493 4.48 4.19 12.27
C TYR A 493 4.87 3.98 10.81
N VAL A 494 5.64 4.91 10.25
CA VAL A 494 6.26 4.77 8.92
C VAL A 494 7.62 4.10 9.07
N LYS A 495 7.84 3.03 8.32
CA LYS A 495 9.14 2.39 8.13
C LYS A 495 9.46 2.30 6.64
N LEU A 496 10.49 3.03 6.22
CA LEU A 496 10.99 2.99 4.85
C LEU A 496 12.09 1.94 4.70
N SER A 497 12.25 1.42 3.48
CA SER A 497 13.28 0.42 3.22
C SER A 497 14.70 1.00 3.29
N GLY A 498 15.63 0.21 3.82
CA GLY A 498 17.04 0.58 3.91
C GLY A 498 17.39 1.11 5.30
N ARG A 499 18.35 2.04 5.36
CA ARG A 499 18.86 2.60 6.63
C ARG A 499 18.15 3.91 6.96
N HIS A 500 16.83 3.87 7.06
CA HIS A 500 16.02 5.03 7.49
C HIS A 500 15.48 4.79 8.90
N PRO A 501 15.44 5.82 9.76
CA PRO A 501 14.76 5.74 11.04
C PRO A 501 13.25 5.57 10.84
N ILE A 502 12.60 4.96 11.82
CA ILE A 502 11.15 4.89 11.92
C ILE A 502 10.62 6.25 12.41
N ALA A 503 9.45 6.66 11.95
CA ALA A 503 8.78 7.85 12.47
C ALA A 503 7.34 7.53 12.84
N ARG A 504 6.89 8.07 13.98
CA ARG A 504 5.47 8.09 14.34
C ARG A 504 4.81 9.29 13.68
N VAL A 505 3.97 9.06 12.67
CA VAL A 505 3.29 10.10 11.90
C VAL A 505 1.83 10.19 12.30
N THR A 506 1.28 11.40 12.22
CA THR A 506 -0.16 11.65 12.34
C THR A 506 -0.63 12.25 11.02
N LEU A 507 -1.56 11.58 10.37
CA LEU A 507 -2.19 12.04 9.15
C LEU A 507 -3.19 13.14 9.48
N GLN A 508 -3.30 14.10 8.59
CA GLN A 508 -4.41 15.04 8.60
C GLN A 508 -5.53 14.46 7.76
N TYR A 509 -6.74 14.41 8.33
CA TYR A 509 -7.92 14.07 7.55
C TYR A 509 -8.06 15.09 6.42
N LYS A 510 -8.10 14.59 5.19
CA LYS A 510 -8.32 15.41 3.99
C LYS A 510 -9.64 14.97 3.37
N ASP A 511 -10.63 15.86 3.47
CA ASP A 511 -11.85 15.71 2.68
C ASP A 511 -11.52 15.93 1.20
N ARG A 512 -12.03 15.05 0.35
CA ARG A 512 -11.74 15.03 -1.08
C ARG A 512 -13.07 15.12 -1.82
N PRO A 513 -13.27 16.16 -2.65
CA PRO A 513 -14.53 16.33 -3.35
C PRO A 513 -14.75 15.18 -4.32
N LYS A 514 -16.00 14.73 -4.38
CA LYS A 514 -16.46 13.77 -5.37
C LYS A 514 -16.42 14.40 -6.77
N VAL A 515 -15.70 13.78 -7.69
CA VAL A 515 -15.56 14.22 -9.09
C VAL A 515 -16.46 13.44 -10.05
N ILE A 516 -16.87 12.23 -9.65
CA ILE A 516 -17.76 11.36 -10.44
C ILE A 516 -18.65 10.53 -9.51
N GLU A 517 -19.81 10.09 -10.00
CA GLU A 517 -20.62 9.08 -9.29
C GLU A 517 -19.82 7.79 -9.08
N PRO A 518 -19.87 7.15 -7.89
CA PRO A 518 -18.98 6.04 -7.58
C PRO A 518 -19.37 4.83 -8.42
N ILE A 519 -20.64 4.46 -8.44
CA ILE A 519 -21.17 3.37 -9.28
C ILE A 519 -22.47 3.82 -9.92
N VAL A 520 -22.56 3.70 -11.25
CA VAL A 520 -23.76 3.97 -12.03
C VAL A 520 -24.31 2.65 -12.50
N MET A 521 -25.32 2.14 -11.80
CA MET A 521 -25.90 0.83 -12.11
C MET A 521 -26.45 0.80 -13.54
N ALA A 522 -26.00 -0.18 -14.33
CA ALA A 522 -26.54 -0.42 -15.65
C ALA A 522 -28.05 -0.69 -15.57
N LYS A 523 -28.85 0.08 -16.33
CA LYS A 523 -30.31 -0.10 -16.39
C LYS A 523 -30.61 -1.36 -17.19
N ASN A 524 -30.72 -2.51 -16.50
CA ASN A 524 -31.27 -3.78 -16.99
C ASN A 524 -30.99 -4.12 -18.47
N VAL A 525 -29.86 -4.78 -18.74
CA VAL A 525 -29.68 -5.60 -19.95
C VAL A 525 -29.47 -7.05 -19.52
N TRP A 526 -30.44 -7.58 -18.78
CA TRP A 526 -30.53 -9.02 -18.57
C TRP A 526 -31.36 -9.61 -19.70
N THR A 527 -30.74 -9.85 -20.86
CA THR A 527 -31.27 -10.87 -21.78
C THR A 527 -30.80 -12.21 -21.24
N THR A 528 -31.54 -12.76 -20.28
CA THR A 528 -31.28 -14.07 -19.65
C THR A 528 -31.48 -15.27 -20.57
N ALA A 529 -31.57 -15.06 -21.87
CA ALA A 529 -31.43 -16.15 -22.84
C ALA A 529 -30.04 -15.99 -23.48
N PRO A 530 -29.04 -16.76 -23.03
CA PRO A 530 -28.00 -17.22 -23.96
C PRO A 530 -28.71 -17.66 -25.24
N ASP A 531 -28.19 -17.32 -26.40
CA ASP A 531 -28.66 -17.89 -27.66
C ASP A 531 -28.28 -19.38 -27.69
N PHE A 532 -29.04 -20.19 -26.97
CA PHE A 532 -28.81 -21.62 -26.80
C PHE A 532 -28.92 -22.36 -28.13
N ASP A 533 -29.63 -21.80 -29.12
CA ASP A 533 -29.67 -22.35 -30.47
C ASP A 533 -28.31 -22.24 -31.17
N SER A 534 -27.49 -21.23 -30.84
CA SER A 534 -26.09 -21.12 -31.33
C SER A 534 -25.06 -21.93 -30.53
N VAL A 535 -25.36 -22.27 -29.26
CA VAL A 535 -24.40 -22.93 -28.34
C VAL A 535 -24.63 -24.45 -28.25
N SER A 536 -25.89 -24.90 -28.25
CA SER A 536 -26.26 -26.33 -28.15
C SER A 536 -26.06 -27.10 -29.47
N THR A 537 -25.91 -26.40 -30.59
CA THR A 537 -25.71 -26.97 -31.94
C THR A 537 -24.23 -27.16 -32.31
N LEU A 538 -23.32 -27.08 -31.34
CA LEU A 538 -21.92 -27.52 -31.46
C LEU A 538 -21.84 -29.05 -31.58
N ASN A 539 -22.41 -29.61 -32.65
CA ASN A 539 -22.09 -30.95 -33.08
C ASN A 539 -20.63 -30.96 -33.52
N PHE A 540 -19.74 -31.51 -32.69
CA PHE A 540 -18.37 -31.86 -33.07
C PHE A 540 -18.35 -33.11 -33.95
N ALA A 541 -19.33 -33.23 -34.86
CA ALA A 541 -19.29 -34.27 -35.87
C ALA A 541 -18.02 -34.06 -36.69
N ARG A 542 -17.21 -35.11 -36.80
CA ARG A 542 -16.03 -35.14 -37.67
C ARG A 542 -16.50 -34.78 -39.07
N ASP A 543 -16.12 -33.60 -39.54
CA ASP A 543 -16.07 -33.34 -40.98
C ASP A 543 -15.02 -34.31 -41.52
N GLU A 544 -15.48 -35.43 -42.09
CA GLU A 544 -14.67 -36.42 -42.82
C GLU A 544 -14.05 -35.84 -44.09
#